data_AF-A0A2N7R3M4-F1
#
_entry.id   AF-A0A2N7R3M4-F1
#
_cell.length_a   1.000
_cell.length_b   1.000
_cell.length_c   1.000
_cell.angle_alpha   90.00
_cell.angle_beta   90.00
_cell.angle_gamma   90.00
#
_symmetry.space_group_name_H-M   'P 1'
#
loop_
_entity.id
_entity.type
_entity.pdbx_description
1 polymer ?
#
loop_
_entity_poly.entity_id
_entity_poly.type
_entity_poly.pdbx_seq_one_letter_code
_entity_poly.pdbx_strand_id
1 'polypeptide(L)'
;MIDIGGRNNAPTPQHKTHDVYFFCIDLSRAATPFCFQQSIGGGHAEQGGARWLALDELDAWPGEWRGFLKKADCAWVAELIDANNGADQATLVALILQKHSESAKAAKPANPLSRLQAIGAWLKRNIHVGGRYGI
;
A
#
# COMPACT_ATOMS: atom_id res chain seq x y z
N MET A 1 5.02 6.75 -11.27
CA MET A 1 4.61 5.48 -10.63
C MET A 1 3.64 5.75 -9.52
N ILE A 2 2.67 4.87 -9.31
CA ILE A 2 1.69 4.91 -8.23
C ILE A 2 1.95 3.69 -7.35
N ASP A 3 2.30 3.92 -6.09
CA ASP A 3 2.55 2.84 -5.14
C ASP A 3 1.24 2.18 -4.74
N ILE A 4 1.19 0.86 -4.82
CA ILE A 4 0.01 0.04 -4.50
C ILE A 4 0.21 -0.69 -3.17
N GLY A 5 1.44 -1.17 -2.92
CA GLY A 5 1.80 -1.88 -1.71
C GLY A 5 3.29 -1.76 -1.43
N GLY A 6 3.64 -1.77 -0.16
CA GLY A 6 5.02 -1.69 0.31
C GLY A 6 5.13 -2.25 1.72
N ARG A 7 6.03 -3.19 1.95
CA ARG A 7 6.28 -3.73 3.29
C ARG A 7 7.73 -4.11 3.49
N ASN A 8 8.25 -3.74 4.65
CA ASN A 8 9.52 -4.24 5.16
C ASN A 8 9.30 -5.64 5.74
N ASN A 9 9.98 -6.63 5.16
CA ASN A 9 9.91 -8.03 5.57
C ASN A 9 11.10 -8.42 6.46
N ALA A 10 11.98 -7.48 6.78
CA ALA A 10 13.05 -7.71 7.74
C ALA A 10 12.49 -8.00 9.15
N PRO A 11 13.18 -8.83 9.95
CA PRO A 11 14.49 -9.43 9.66
C PRO A 11 14.41 -10.59 8.66
N THR A 12 15.35 -10.61 7.70
CA THR A 12 15.58 -11.75 6.79
C THR A 12 17.03 -12.23 6.89
N PRO A 13 17.38 -13.43 6.40
CA PRO A 13 18.77 -13.88 6.35
C PRO A 13 19.70 -12.91 5.61
N GLN A 14 19.16 -12.16 4.65
CA GLN A 14 19.88 -11.18 3.84
C GLN A 14 20.12 -9.87 4.62
N HIS A 15 19.11 -9.36 5.33
CA HIS A 15 19.27 -8.12 6.09
C HIS A 15 18.39 -8.05 7.35
N LYS A 16 18.98 -7.61 8.45
CA LYS A 16 18.33 -7.62 9.77
C LYS A 16 17.22 -6.59 9.92
N THR A 17 17.30 -5.47 9.18
CA THR A 17 16.43 -4.31 9.42
C THR A 17 15.74 -3.77 8.17
N HIS A 18 16.13 -4.23 6.98
CA HIS A 18 15.70 -3.63 5.72
C HIS A 18 15.71 -4.63 4.57
N ASP A 19 14.53 -5.17 4.28
CA ASP A 19 14.25 -5.98 3.10
C ASP A 19 12.81 -5.64 2.66
N VAL A 20 12.71 -4.59 1.85
CA VAL A 20 11.44 -3.95 1.53
C VAL A 20 11.01 -4.33 0.14
N TYR A 21 9.80 -4.86 0.03
CA TYR A 21 9.16 -5.20 -1.23
C TYR A 21 8.12 -4.13 -1.54
N PHE A 22 8.13 -3.62 -2.76
CA PHE A 22 7.18 -2.64 -3.26
C PHE A 22 6.58 -3.11 -4.58
N PHE A 23 5.28 -2.89 -4.71
CA PHE A 23 4.57 -3.05 -5.96
C PHE A 23 3.90 -1.74 -6.33
N CYS A 24 4.05 -1.36 -7.60
CA CYS A 24 3.60 -0.08 -8.10
C CYS A 24 3.18 -0.19 -9.57
N ILE A 25 2.30 0.72 -9.98
CA ILE A 25 1.86 0.86 -11.37
C ILE A 25 2.62 2.02 -12.01
N ASP A 26 3.33 1.75 -13.10
CA ASP A 26 4.04 2.75 -13.89
C ASP A 26 3.25 3.15 -15.15
N LEU A 27 2.43 4.19 -15.02
CA LEU A 27 1.64 4.70 -16.13
C LEU A 27 2.48 5.29 -17.28
N SER A 28 3.76 5.60 -17.06
CA SER A 28 4.66 6.04 -18.14
C SER A 28 5.11 4.88 -19.04
N ARG A 29 4.91 3.63 -18.60
CA ARG A 29 5.32 2.40 -19.30
C ARG A 29 4.10 1.53 -19.60
N ALA A 30 3.22 2.03 -20.45
CA ALA A 30 1.96 1.36 -20.77
C ALA A 30 2.10 -0.09 -21.27
N ALA A 31 3.22 -0.43 -21.92
CA ALA A 31 3.52 -1.80 -22.35
C ALA A 31 3.86 -2.74 -21.18
N THR A 32 4.53 -2.25 -20.13
CA THR A 32 4.99 -3.03 -18.98
C THR A 32 4.70 -2.28 -17.67
N PRO A 33 3.42 -2.12 -17.29
CA PRO A 33 3.02 -1.20 -16.24
C PRO A 33 3.27 -1.77 -14.83
N PHE A 34 3.43 -3.09 -14.69
CA PHE A 34 3.58 -3.75 -13.39
C PHE A 34 5.03 -3.68 -12.93
N CYS A 35 5.32 -2.84 -11.94
CA CYS A 35 6.67 -2.67 -11.42
C CYS A 35 6.83 -3.31 -10.04
N PHE A 36 7.68 -4.33 -9.98
CA PHE A 36 8.05 -5.09 -8.80
C PHE A 36 9.44 -4.64 -8.34
N GLN A 37 9.55 -4.09 -7.14
CA GLN A 37 10.81 -3.54 -6.62
C GLN A 37 11.17 -4.14 -5.27
N GLN A 38 12.42 -4.53 -5.11
CA GLN A 38 12.97 -4.94 -3.83
C GLN A 38 14.15 -4.04 -3.47
N SER A 39 14.18 -3.57 -2.22
CA SER A 39 15.29 -2.82 -1.65
C SER A 39 15.81 -3.53 -0.40
N ILE A 40 17.06 -3.95 -0.42
CA ILE A 40 17.75 -4.61 0.70
C ILE A 40 18.87 -3.69 1.18
N GLY A 41 19.06 -3.57 2.50
CA GLY A 41 20.20 -2.83 3.07
C GLY A 41 20.04 -1.30 3.19
N GLY A 42 18.94 -0.71 2.74
CA GLY A 42 18.61 0.70 3.01
C GLY A 42 19.11 1.72 1.98
N GLY A 43 19.60 1.29 0.82
CA GLY A 43 20.02 2.18 -0.28
C GLY A 43 19.90 1.55 -1.67
N HIS A 44 19.77 2.37 -2.71
CA HIS A 44 19.58 1.94 -4.12
C HIS A 44 20.79 1.19 -4.73
N ALA A 45 21.93 1.10 -4.04
CA ALA A 45 23.19 0.58 -4.56
C ALA A 45 23.75 -0.65 -3.81
N GLU A 46 23.07 -1.11 -2.75
CA GLU A 46 23.56 -2.24 -1.94
C GLU A 46 23.11 -3.57 -2.57
N GLN A 47 21.81 -3.90 -2.48
CA GLN A 47 21.21 -5.11 -3.05
C GLN A 47 19.70 -4.90 -3.31
N GLY A 48 19.18 -5.51 -4.37
CA GLY A 48 17.78 -5.37 -4.78
C GLY A 48 17.66 -5.06 -6.27
N GLY A 49 16.48 -4.59 -6.68
CA GLY A 49 16.23 -4.24 -8.08
C GLY A 49 14.77 -3.97 -8.36
N ALA A 50 14.51 -3.45 -9.55
CA ALA A 50 13.17 -3.21 -10.08
C ALA A 50 12.98 -4.01 -11.37
N ARG A 51 11.80 -4.59 -11.55
CA ARG A 51 11.40 -5.25 -12.78
C ARG A 51 10.03 -4.79 -13.20
N TRP A 52 9.93 -4.37 -14.45
CA TRP A 52 8.69 -4.01 -15.10
C TRP A 52 8.26 -5.17 -15.97
N LEU A 53 6.99 -5.56 -15.87
CA LEU A 53 6.41 -6.66 -16.61
C LEU A 53 5.10 -6.21 -17.26
N ALA A 54 4.83 -6.78 -18.43
CA ALA A 54 3.50 -6.83 -19.01
C ALA A 54 2.68 -7.96 -18.34
N LEU A 55 1.36 -7.96 -18.58
CA LEU A 55 0.42 -8.94 -18.04
C LEU A 55 0.78 -10.37 -18.47
N ASP A 56 1.11 -10.55 -19.75
CA ASP A 56 1.49 -11.83 -20.34
C ASP A 56 2.88 -12.31 -19.91
N GLU A 57 3.71 -11.42 -19.38
CA GLU A 57 5.03 -11.75 -18.82
C GLU A 57 4.97 -12.19 -17.35
N LEU A 58 3.85 -11.99 -16.66
CA LEU A 58 3.75 -12.29 -15.22
C LEU A 58 4.01 -13.76 -14.92
N ASP A 59 3.29 -14.68 -15.56
CA ASP A 59 3.42 -16.11 -15.29
C ASP A 59 4.71 -16.72 -15.89
N ALA A 60 5.31 -16.05 -16.88
CA ALA A 60 6.62 -16.44 -17.42
C ALA A 60 7.80 -15.98 -16.53
N TRP A 61 7.57 -15.01 -15.63
CA TRP A 61 8.62 -14.50 -14.76
C TRP A 61 8.96 -15.51 -13.63
N PRO A 62 10.23 -15.94 -13.50
CA PRO A 62 10.63 -16.90 -12.46
C PRO A 62 10.52 -16.38 -11.02
N GLY A 63 10.24 -15.08 -10.83
CA GLY A 63 10.21 -14.42 -9.53
C GLY A 63 8.96 -14.71 -8.68
N GLU A 64 8.01 -15.50 -9.20
CA GLU A 64 6.74 -15.85 -8.54
C GLU A 64 5.99 -14.59 -8.05
N TRP A 65 5.35 -13.91 -9.02
CA TRP A 65 4.78 -12.60 -8.80
C TRP A 65 3.69 -12.55 -7.72
N ARG A 66 2.95 -13.65 -7.47
CA ARG A 66 1.90 -13.67 -6.43
C ARG A 66 2.53 -13.66 -5.04
N GLY A 67 3.60 -14.43 -4.83
CA GLY A 67 4.41 -14.39 -3.62
C GLY A 67 5.06 -13.03 -3.39
N PHE A 68 5.50 -12.36 -4.46
CA PHE A 68 6.00 -10.99 -4.37
C PHE A 68 4.93 -10.01 -3.86
N LEU A 69 3.71 -10.05 -4.43
CA LEU A 69 2.60 -9.20 -3.99
C LEU A 69 2.23 -9.44 -2.52
N LYS A 70 2.31 -10.68 -2.04
CA LYS A 70 2.12 -11.00 -0.62
C LYS A 70 3.17 -10.35 0.27
N LYS A 71 4.45 -10.41 -0.13
CA LYS A 71 5.55 -9.73 0.59
C LYS A 71 5.42 -8.21 0.56
N ALA A 72 4.85 -7.64 -0.50
CA ALA A 72 4.57 -6.21 -0.63
C ALA A 72 3.22 -5.77 0.00
N ASP A 73 2.53 -6.64 0.75
CA ASP A 73 1.23 -6.36 1.37
C ASP A 73 0.09 -5.97 0.41
N CYS A 74 0.10 -6.53 -0.79
CA CYS A 74 -0.92 -6.26 -1.80
C CYS A 74 -1.38 -7.54 -2.52
N ALA A 75 -1.48 -8.66 -1.79
CA ALA A 75 -1.94 -9.94 -2.32
C ALA A 75 -3.31 -9.86 -3.04
N TRP A 76 -4.17 -8.92 -2.64
CA TRP A 76 -5.45 -8.64 -3.29
C TRP A 76 -5.32 -8.30 -4.78
N VAL A 77 -4.16 -7.83 -5.24
CA VAL A 77 -3.90 -7.56 -6.67
C VAL A 77 -3.92 -8.87 -7.46
N ALA A 78 -3.31 -9.94 -6.93
CA ALA A 78 -3.35 -11.25 -7.57
C ALA A 78 -4.79 -11.79 -7.64
N GLU A 79 -5.52 -11.69 -6.54
CA GLU A 79 -6.95 -12.08 -6.48
C GLU A 79 -7.79 -11.31 -7.52
N LEU A 80 -7.51 -10.01 -7.70
CA LEU A 80 -8.20 -9.19 -8.69
C LEU A 80 -7.86 -9.64 -10.12
N ILE A 81 -6.58 -9.89 -10.42
CA ILE A 81 -6.16 -10.40 -11.73
C ILE A 81 -6.80 -11.76 -12.01
N ASP A 82 -6.74 -12.68 -11.05
CA ASP A 82 -7.32 -14.03 -11.18
C ASP A 82 -8.85 -13.98 -11.36
N ALA A 83 -9.55 -13.09 -10.65
CA ALA A 83 -10.99 -12.89 -10.79
C ALA A 83 -11.42 -12.25 -12.12
N ASN A 84 -10.50 -11.61 -12.82
CA ASN A 84 -10.73 -10.94 -14.10
C ASN A 84 -9.90 -11.60 -15.22
N ASN A 85 -9.77 -12.92 -15.18
CA ASN A 85 -9.03 -13.68 -16.18
C ASN A 85 -9.62 -13.44 -17.59
N GLY A 86 -8.79 -12.98 -18.52
CA GLY A 86 -9.18 -12.59 -19.87
C GLY A 86 -9.41 -11.08 -20.08
N ALA A 87 -9.41 -10.26 -19.01
CA ALA A 87 -9.36 -8.82 -19.17
C ALA A 87 -8.00 -8.38 -19.73
N ASP A 88 -8.00 -7.32 -20.54
CA ASP A 88 -6.76 -6.74 -21.05
C ASP A 88 -5.98 -5.98 -19.96
N GLN A 89 -4.70 -5.76 -20.22
CA GLN A 89 -3.78 -5.08 -19.31
C GLN A 89 -4.26 -3.69 -18.86
N ALA A 90 -4.83 -2.88 -19.76
CA ALA A 90 -5.28 -1.54 -19.41
C ALA A 90 -6.48 -1.59 -18.47
N THR A 91 -7.40 -2.52 -18.71
CA THR A 91 -8.54 -2.78 -17.82
C THR A 91 -8.09 -3.22 -16.43
N LEU A 92 -7.16 -4.17 -16.33
CA LEU A 92 -6.63 -4.62 -15.03
C LEU A 92 -5.92 -3.48 -14.29
N VAL A 93 -5.09 -2.69 -14.98
CA VAL A 93 -4.45 -1.50 -14.40
C VAL A 93 -5.50 -0.52 -13.86
N ALA A 94 -6.55 -0.23 -14.61
CA ALA A 94 -7.62 0.65 -14.17
C ALA A 94 -8.34 0.13 -12.90
N LEU A 95 -8.67 -1.15 -12.86
CA LEU A 95 -9.33 -1.79 -11.72
C LEU A 95 -8.45 -1.78 -10.45
N ILE A 96 -7.16 -2.05 -10.60
CA ILE A 96 -6.18 -1.98 -9.49
C ILE A 96 -6.14 -0.55 -8.93
N LEU A 97 -6.00 0.45 -9.80
CA LEU A 97 -5.93 1.86 -9.39
C LEU A 97 -7.23 2.32 -8.73
N GLN A 98 -8.38 1.90 -9.26
CA GLN A 98 -9.69 2.21 -8.68
C GLN A 98 -9.77 1.67 -7.25
N LYS A 99 -9.56 0.36 -7.05
CA LYS A 99 -9.65 -0.29 -5.74
C LYS A 99 -8.65 0.29 -4.74
N HIS A 100 -7.42 0.58 -5.19
CA HIS A 100 -6.42 1.25 -4.37
C HIS A 100 -6.90 2.64 -3.91
N SER A 101 -7.49 3.44 -4.81
CA SER A 101 -8.00 4.76 -4.48
C SER A 101 -9.16 4.74 -3.48
N GLU A 102 -10.03 3.72 -3.55
CA GLU A 102 -11.14 3.52 -2.62
C GLU A 102 -10.62 3.15 -1.22
N SER A 103 -9.63 2.27 -1.16
CA SER A 103 -8.97 1.87 0.09
C SER A 103 -8.24 3.05 0.75
N ALA A 104 -7.55 3.87 -0.05
CA ALA A 104 -6.89 5.09 0.44
C ALA A 104 -7.89 6.14 0.96
N LYS A 105 -9.05 6.28 0.31
CA LYS A 105 -10.14 7.16 0.77
C LYS A 105 -10.72 6.67 2.10
N ALA A 106 -10.90 5.35 2.27
CA ALA A 106 -11.40 4.76 3.52
C ALA A 106 -10.41 4.90 4.69
N ALA A 107 -9.11 4.84 4.41
CA ALA A 107 -8.06 5.00 5.43
C ALA A 107 -7.88 6.46 5.90
N LYS A 108 -8.30 7.45 5.11
CA LYS A 108 -8.28 8.86 5.50
C LYS A 108 -9.50 9.13 6.39
N PRO A 109 -9.33 9.44 7.70
CA PRO A 109 -10.49 9.64 8.56
C PRO A 109 -11.34 10.79 8.01
N ALA A 110 -12.62 10.50 7.76
CA ALA A 110 -13.60 11.49 7.39
C ALA A 110 -13.71 12.54 8.52
N ASN A 111 -13.35 13.77 8.18
CA ASN A 111 -13.40 14.99 9.00
C ASN A 111 -12.51 15.06 10.26
N PRO A 112 -11.51 15.99 10.30
CA PRO A 112 -10.80 16.35 11.53
C PRO A 112 -11.72 17.00 12.59
N LEU A 113 -12.91 17.45 12.18
CA LEU A 113 -13.93 18.01 13.07
C LEU A 113 -14.50 16.98 14.06
N SER A 114 -14.53 15.68 13.70
CA SER A 114 -15.07 14.63 14.59
C SER A 114 -14.18 14.38 15.81
N ARG A 115 -12.84 14.47 15.63
CA ARG A 115 -11.86 14.35 16.72
C ARG A 115 -11.94 15.54 17.69
N LEU A 116 -12.06 16.77 17.17
CA LEU A 116 -12.22 17.96 18.01
C LEU A 116 -13.56 17.96 18.75
N GLN A 117 -14.64 17.49 18.11
CA GLN A 117 -15.94 17.30 18.76
C GLN A 117 -15.89 16.23 19.86
N ALA A 118 -15.19 15.11 19.63
CA ALA A 118 -15.00 14.07 20.65
C ALA A 118 -14.19 14.57 21.85
N ILE A 119 -13.13 15.36 21.61
CA ILE A 119 -12.34 16.00 22.68
C ILE A 119 -13.19 17.03 23.44
N GLY A 120 -13.96 17.85 22.74
CA GLY A 120 -14.86 18.84 23.35
C GLY A 120 -15.95 18.19 24.22
N ALA A 121 -16.54 17.10 23.75
CA ALA A 121 -17.54 16.34 24.50
C ALA A 121 -16.94 15.66 25.76
N TRP A 122 -15.71 15.17 25.67
CA TRP A 122 -14.98 14.61 26.82
C TRP A 122 -14.64 15.70 27.86
N LEU A 123 -14.15 16.87 27.43
CA LEU A 123 -13.85 17.99 28.33
C LEU A 123 -15.10 18.50 29.05
N LYS A 124 -16.23 18.68 28.34
CA LYS A 124 -17.49 19.14 28.95
C LYS A 124 -18.04 18.16 29.99
N ARG A 125 -17.77 16.86 29.82
CA ARG A 125 -18.27 15.81 30.71
C ARG A 125 -17.37 15.59 31.93
N ASN A 126 -16.06 15.80 31.77
CA ASN A 126 -15.07 15.50 32.82
C ASN A 126 -14.50 16.73 33.53
N ILE A 127 -14.69 17.94 33.02
CA ILE A 127 -14.33 19.17 33.72
C ILE A 127 -15.60 19.81 34.28
N HIS A 128 -15.90 19.52 35.54
CA HIS A 128 -16.82 20.33 36.35
C HIS A 128 -16.03 21.48 36.97
N VAL A 129 -16.21 22.72 36.47
CA VAL A 129 -15.73 23.92 37.18
C VAL A 129 -16.70 24.20 38.33
N GLY A 130 -16.55 23.44 39.42
CA GLY A 130 -17.22 23.69 40.69
C GLY A 130 -16.46 24.75 41.49
N GLY A 131 -16.59 26.01 41.09
CA GLY A 131 -16.04 27.15 41.85
C GLY A 131 -17.00 27.60 42.94
N ARG A 132 -17.03 26.88 44.07
CA ARG A 132 -17.68 27.32 45.31
C ARG A 132 -16.65 28.17 46.08
N TYR A 133 -16.65 29.48 45.87
CA TYR A 133 -16.06 30.43 46.82
C TYR A 133 -17.18 31.19 47.49
N GLY A 134 -17.51 30.75 48.71
CA GLY A 134 -18.22 31.58 49.66
C GLY A 134 -17.23 32.54 50.32
N ILE A 135 -17.62 33.81 50.39
CA ILE A 135 -17.46 34.68 51.56
C ILE A 135 -18.84 35.28 51.81
#